data_AF-A0A9E4AP76-F1
#
_entry.id   AF-A0A9E4AP76-F1
#
_cell.length_a   1.000
_cell.length_b   1.000
_cell.length_c   1.000
_cell.angle_alpha   90.00
_cell.angle_beta   90.00
_cell.angle_gamma   90.00
#
_symmetry.space_group_name_H-M   'P 1'
#
loop_
_entity.id
_entity.type
_entity.pdbx_description
1 polymer ?
#
loop_
_entity_poly.entity_id
_entity_poly.type
_entity_poly.pdbx_seq_one_letter_code
_entity_poly.pdbx_strand_id
1 'polypeptide(L)'
;MIEYKNGDIFAEDVEAIVNSVNCVGVMGRGIALQFKNTFPGNFKAYAEACKRNEVRPGRMFVFQSDHLTNPRYIINFPTKRHWRSKSRIEDIESGLEALASEIRERNISSIAIPPLGTNLGGLTWTDVYPRIETALQDIDDLKVIVFLPGSAPADGRPNRSTDVPKMTAAPATLVSLMHRYLNGVLDPFVTLLELHKLMYFTQLAGEPLRLDFQKGPYGPYAERLRHVLRPIEGHLISGYKDGGDAPGKQLELVPGAIEDANVFLNQHPETMQRLDRVSKLVEGFESSFGLELLATVHWVSSEYPSAAEDEIVHHIYGWNPRKRQFSERQIRLALNRLTEKDWLGPRPGQQSPGPAASTGTAPFSLA
;
A
#
# COMPACT_ATOMS: atom_id res chain seq x y z
N MET A 1 35.61 -10.49 -17.55
CA MET A 1 36.04 -9.41 -16.62
C MET A 1 34.83 -8.99 -15.77
N ILE A 2 34.98 -8.93 -14.45
CA ILE A 2 33.90 -8.51 -13.53
C ILE A 2 34.20 -7.12 -12.98
N GLU A 3 33.28 -6.18 -13.17
CA GLU A 3 33.33 -4.82 -12.66
C GLU A 3 32.26 -4.64 -11.58
N TYR A 4 32.64 -4.05 -10.44
CA TYR A 4 31.70 -3.70 -9.39
C TYR A 4 31.32 -2.22 -9.47
N LYS A 5 30.02 -1.92 -9.50
CA LYS A 5 29.51 -0.55 -9.69
C LYS A 5 28.42 -0.18 -8.70
N ASN A 6 28.31 1.12 -8.46
CA ASN A 6 27.15 1.74 -7.80
C ASN A 6 26.39 2.55 -8.85
N GLY A 7 25.05 2.55 -8.80
CA GLY A 7 24.23 3.41 -9.65
C GLY A 7 22.95 2.73 -10.13
N ASP A 8 22.48 3.15 -11.30
CA ASP A 8 21.28 2.61 -11.92
C ASP A 8 21.63 1.53 -12.96
N ILE A 9 21.11 0.31 -12.76
CA ILE A 9 21.30 -0.81 -13.69
C ILE A 9 20.72 -0.54 -15.07
N PHE A 10 19.68 0.29 -15.17
CA PHE A 10 19.01 0.60 -16.44
C PHE A 10 19.80 1.56 -17.32
N ALA A 11 20.83 2.22 -16.76
CA ALA A 11 21.72 3.11 -17.50
C ALA A 11 22.88 2.37 -18.18
N GLU A 12 23.06 1.08 -17.93
CA GLU A 12 24.14 0.31 -18.52
C GLU A 12 23.82 -0.13 -19.95
N ASP A 13 24.76 0.14 -20.85
CA ASP A 13 24.73 -0.39 -22.21
C ASP A 13 25.30 -1.81 -22.24
N VAL A 14 24.42 -2.79 -21.93
CA VAL A 14 24.74 -4.22 -21.89
C VAL A 14 23.66 -5.04 -22.58
N GLU A 15 24.03 -6.18 -23.16
CA GLU A 15 23.11 -7.04 -23.91
C GLU A 15 22.02 -7.66 -23.04
N ALA A 16 22.35 -8.00 -21.79
CA ALA A 16 21.41 -8.57 -20.84
C ALA A 16 21.40 -7.85 -19.50
N ILE A 17 20.21 -7.69 -18.92
CA ILE A 17 20.05 -7.20 -17.56
C ILE A 17 19.27 -8.20 -16.71
N VAL A 18 19.75 -8.45 -15.50
CA VAL A 18 19.14 -9.42 -14.58
C VAL A 18 18.12 -8.73 -13.68
N ASN A 19 16.92 -9.30 -13.62
CA ASN A 19 15.85 -8.89 -12.71
C ASN A 19 15.65 -9.93 -11.61
N SER A 20 15.83 -9.56 -10.34
CA SER A 20 15.54 -10.48 -9.23
C SER A 20 14.03 -10.58 -8.97
N VAL A 21 13.43 -11.74 -9.22
CA VAL A 21 11.98 -11.96 -9.14
C VAL A 21 11.59 -13.04 -8.14
N ASN A 22 10.29 -13.18 -7.90
CA ASN A 22 9.70 -14.36 -7.25
C ASN A 22 9.07 -15.31 -8.29
N CYS A 23 8.48 -16.42 -7.85
CA CYS A 23 7.84 -17.39 -8.75
C CYS A 23 6.32 -17.22 -8.87
N VAL A 24 5.71 -16.22 -8.21
CA VAL A 24 4.25 -16.05 -8.14
C VAL A 24 3.73 -14.84 -8.94
N GLY A 25 4.54 -14.28 -9.84
CA GLY A 25 4.08 -13.30 -10.82
C GLY A 25 3.94 -11.88 -10.29
N VAL A 26 4.55 -11.55 -9.16
CA VAL A 26 4.41 -10.23 -8.51
C VAL A 26 5.70 -9.42 -8.62
N MET A 27 5.66 -8.25 -9.26
CA MET A 27 6.77 -7.28 -9.29
C MET A 27 6.37 -5.98 -8.56
N GLY A 28 6.24 -6.07 -7.23
CA GLY A 28 5.63 -4.99 -6.43
C GLY A 28 6.60 -4.05 -5.72
N ARG A 29 7.89 -4.40 -5.60
CA ARG A 29 8.87 -3.64 -4.79
C ARG A 29 10.30 -3.78 -5.33
N GLY A 30 11.18 -2.91 -4.86
CA GLY A 30 12.61 -2.95 -5.15
C GLY A 30 12.90 -2.87 -6.65
N ILE A 31 13.96 -3.54 -7.08
CA ILE A 31 14.38 -3.52 -8.48
C ILE A 31 13.31 -4.13 -9.41
N ALA A 32 12.58 -5.16 -8.96
CA ALA A 32 11.52 -5.79 -9.76
C ALA A 32 10.41 -4.81 -10.14
N LEU A 33 10.04 -3.87 -9.26
CA LEU A 33 9.08 -2.82 -9.60
C LEU A 33 9.61 -1.87 -10.68
N GLN A 34 10.90 -1.51 -10.60
CA GLN A 34 11.52 -0.68 -11.63
C GLN A 34 11.55 -1.40 -12.98
N PHE A 35 11.83 -2.71 -12.99
CA PHE A 35 11.73 -3.55 -14.19
C PHE A 35 10.29 -3.61 -14.75
N LYS A 36 9.28 -3.72 -13.89
CA LYS A 36 7.87 -3.70 -14.31
C LYS A 36 7.50 -2.39 -15.01
N ASN A 37 7.96 -1.27 -14.48
CA ASN A 37 7.65 0.06 -15.03
C ASN A 37 8.45 0.34 -16.31
N THR A 38 9.71 -0.08 -16.35
CA THR A 38 10.60 0.15 -17.51
C THR A 38 10.29 -0.80 -18.66
N PHE A 39 9.94 -2.05 -18.37
CA PHE A 39 9.69 -3.09 -19.36
C PHE A 39 8.33 -3.79 -19.11
N PRO A 40 7.21 -3.12 -19.43
CA PRO A 40 5.87 -3.66 -19.18
C PRO A 40 5.60 -4.96 -19.97
N GLY A 41 6.18 -5.10 -21.17
CA GLY A 41 6.10 -6.33 -21.97
C GLY A 41 6.71 -7.54 -21.27
N ASN A 42 7.90 -7.35 -20.68
CA ASN A 42 8.55 -8.36 -19.84
C ASN A 42 7.66 -8.76 -18.67
N PHE A 43 7.09 -7.79 -17.93
CA PHE A 43 6.24 -8.09 -16.79
C PHE A 43 5.01 -8.92 -17.19
N LYS A 44 4.35 -8.57 -18.30
CA LYS A 44 3.18 -9.31 -18.79
C LYS A 44 3.54 -10.77 -19.10
N ALA A 45 4.62 -10.98 -19.86
CA ALA A 45 5.08 -12.33 -20.22
C ALA A 45 5.51 -13.15 -18.99
N TYR A 46 6.24 -12.51 -18.06
CA TYR A 46 6.65 -13.12 -16.80
C TYR A 46 5.45 -13.53 -15.93
N ALA A 47 4.44 -12.65 -15.79
CA ALA A 47 3.27 -12.94 -14.96
C ALA A 47 2.45 -14.12 -15.52
N GLU A 48 2.34 -14.23 -16.84
CA GLU A 48 1.73 -15.37 -17.51
C GLU A 48 2.54 -16.66 -17.32
N ALA A 49 3.87 -16.60 -17.44
CA ALA A 49 4.75 -17.74 -17.18
C ALA A 49 4.67 -18.23 -15.73
N CYS A 50 4.53 -17.32 -14.76
CA CYS A 50 4.28 -17.67 -13.37
C CYS A 50 2.93 -18.39 -13.18
N LYS A 51 1.87 -17.95 -13.85
CA LYS A 51 0.56 -18.65 -13.82
C LYS A 51 0.64 -20.07 -14.38
N ARG A 52 1.54 -20.30 -15.36
CA ARG A 52 1.83 -21.63 -15.91
C ARG A 52 2.85 -22.44 -15.10
N ASN A 53 3.32 -21.93 -13.95
CA ASN A 53 4.35 -22.54 -13.11
C ASN A 53 5.67 -22.81 -13.84
N GLU A 54 5.99 -21.99 -14.85
CA GLU A 54 7.23 -22.10 -15.65
C GLU A 54 8.42 -21.45 -14.94
N VAL A 55 8.16 -20.44 -14.10
CA VAL A 55 9.17 -19.74 -13.32
C VAL A 55 9.38 -20.45 -11.99
N ARG A 56 10.60 -20.97 -11.75
CA ARG A 56 10.97 -21.72 -10.54
C ARG A 56 12.43 -21.44 -10.17
N PRO A 57 12.85 -21.61 -8.89
CA PRO A 57 14.27 -21.53 -8.54
C PRO A 57 15.11 -22.46 -9.42
N GLY A 58 16.31 -22.02 -9.81
CA GLY A 58 17.17 -22.73 -10.76
C GLY A 58 16.69 -22.73 -12.21
N ARG A 59 15.64 -21.96 -12.56
CA ARG A 59 15.18 -21.81 -13.95
C ARG A 59 14.92 -20.35 -14.28
N MET A 60 15.74 -19.80 -15.17
CA MET A 60 15.58 -18.41 -15.62
C MET A 60 14.32 -18.28 -16.48
N PHE A 61 13.68 -17.12 -16.39
CA PHE A 61 12.69 -16.70 -17.40
C PHE A 61 13.29 -15.55 -18.21
N VAL A 62 13.71 -15.85 -19.43
CA VAL A 62 14.33 -14.87 -20.32
C VAL A 62 13.27 -14.26 -21.24
N PHE A 63 13.16 -12.94 -21.17
CA PHE A 63 12.36 -12.16 -22.11
C PHE A 63 13.30 -11.50 -23.12
N GLN A 64 13.04 -11.74 -24.41
CA GLN A 64 13.74 -11.04 -25.48
C GLN A 64 13.01 -9.73 -25.76
N SER A 65 13.76 -8.64 -25.71
CA SER A 65 13.28 -7.30 -26.00
C SER A 65 13.13 -7.10 -27.51
N ASP A 66 12.08 -6.41 -27.93
CA ASP A 66 11.85 -6.02 -29.33
C ASP A 66 12.64 -4.74 -29.71
N HIS A 67 13.42 -4.18 -28.78
CA HIS A 67 14.20 -2.97 -29.03
C HIS A 67 15.40 -3.24 -29.94
N LEU A 68 15.72 -2.26 -30.80
CA LEU A 68 16.90 -2.29 -31.69
C LEU A 68 18.21 -1.98 -30.93
N THR A 69 18.10 -1.50 -29.69
CA THR A 69 19.21 -1.18 -28.80
C THR A 69 19.19 -2.09 -27.58
N ASN A 70 20.29 -2.11 -26.85
CA ASN A 70 20.37 -2.77 -25.55
C ASN A 70 19.34 -2.21 -24.55
N PRO A 71 18.90 -3.04 -23.57
CA PRO A 71 19.19 -4.46 -23.46
C PRO A 71 18.35 -5.32 -24.41
N ARG A 72 18.98 -6.33 -25.01
CA ARG A 72 18.32 -7.34 -25.86
C ARG A 72 17.60 -8.40 -25.03
N TYR A 73 18.08 -8.67 -23.83
CA TYR A 73 17.53 -9.69 -22.93
C TYR A 73 17.26 -9.14 -21.54
N ILE A 74 16.10 -9.49 -20.99
CA ILE A 74 15.77 -9.31 -19.58
C ILE A 74 15.70 -10.71 -18.97
N ILE A 75 16.64 -11.01 -18.07
CA ILE A 75 16.73 -12.33 -17.44
C ILE A 75 16.09 -12.24 -16.05
N ASN A 76 14.89 -12.78 -15.93
CA ASN A 76 14.17 -12.82 -14.66
C ASN A 76 14.68 -13.99 -13.82
N PHE A 77 15.49 -13.66 -12.82
CA PHE A 77 16.17 -14.57 -11.91
C PHE A 77 15.32 -14.84 -10.67
N PRO A 78 14.79 -16.07 -10.48
CA PRO A 78 13.93 -16.37 -9.34
C PRO A 78 14.73 -16.53 -8.04
N THR A 79 14.86 -15.42 -7.31
CA THR A 79 15.55 -15.37 -6.00
C THR A 79 14.63 -15.76 -4.84
N LYS A 80 13.33 -15.92 -5.10
CA LYS A 80 12.31 -16.27 -4.11
C LYS A 80 11.23 -17.15 -4.71
N ARG A 81 10.73 -18.10 -3.92
CA ARG A 81 9.53 -18.88 -4.30
C ARG A 81 8.28 -18.03 -4.21
N HIS A 82 8.08 -17.40 -3.05
CA HIS A 82 7.01 -16.43 -2.81
C HIS A 82 7.63 -15.10 -2.39
N TRP A 83 7.05 -13.96 -2.79
CA TRP A 83 7.62 -12.63 -2.50
C TRP A 83 7.79 -12.34 -0.99
N ARG A 84 6.91 -12.92 -0.16
CA ARG A 84 6.95 -12.91 1.32
C ARG A 84 8.10 -13.71 1.94
N SER A 85 8.61 -14.71 1.23
CA SER A 85 9.67 -15.57 1.77
C SER A 85 11.02 -14.84 1.71
N LYS A 86 11.93 -15.21 2.62
CA LYS A 86 13.34 -14.87 2.45
C LYS A 86 13.91 -15.58 1.23
N SER A 87 14.93 -14.99 0.63
CA SER A 87 15.75 -15.68 -0.35
C SER A 87 16.57 -16.76 0.34
N ARG A 88 16.87 -17.83 -0.38
CA ARG A 88 17.70 -18.93 0.11
C ARG A 88 18.95 -18.99 -0.72
N ILE A 89 20.08 -19.29 -0.07
CA ILE A 89 21.37 -19.35 -0.77
C ILE A 89 21.36 -20.47 -1.85
N GLU A 90 20.68 -21.58 -1.58
CA GLU A 90 20.47 -22.70 -2.54
C GLU A 90 19.73 -22.25 -3.82
N ASP A 91 18.77 -21.34 -3.70
CA ASP A 91 18.01 -20.81 -4.85
C ASP A 91 18.92 -19.84 -5.67
N ILE A 92 19.91 -19.19 -5.04
CA ILE A 92 20.90 -18.34 -5.73
C ILE A 92 21.93 -19.20 -6.46
N GLU A 93 22.48 -20.22 -5.81
CA GLU A 93 23.48 -21.12 -6.41
C GLU A 93 22.92 -21.80 -7.66
N SER A 94 21.78 -22.49 -7.53
CA SER A 94 21.09 -23.11 -8.67
C SER A 94 20.68 -22.10 -9.75
N GLY A 95 20.27 -20.89 -9.35
CA GLY A 95 19.95 -19.83 -10.28
C GLY A 95 21.16 -19.31 -11.07
N LEU A 96 22.34 -19.26 -10.45
CA LEU A 96 23.58 -18.81 -11.11
C LEU A 96 24.10 -19.85 -12.12
N GLU A 97 23.97 -21.14 -11.82
CA GLU A 97 24.26 -22.22 -12.80
C GLU A 97 23.35 -22.12 -14.02
N ALA A 98 22.05 -21.87 -13.80
CA ALA A 98 21.09 -21.66 -14.86
C ALA A 98 21.36 -20.38 -15.65
N LEU A 99 21.75 -19.29 -14.97
CA LEU A 99 22.15 -18.04 -15.61
C LEU A 99 23.37 -18.24 -16.53
N ALA A 100 24.40 -18.95 -16.05
CA ALA A 100 25.59 -19.25 -16.84
C ALA A 100 25.24 -20.09 -18.10
N SER A 101 24.26 -20.99 -17.99
CA SER A 101 23.76 -21.77 -19.11
C SER A 101 23.05 -20.88 -20.15
N GLU A 102 22.16 -19.99 -19.71
CA GLU A 102 21.46 -19.04 -20.60
C GLU A 102 22.43 -18.07 -21.29
N ILE A 103 23.49 -17.62 -20.60
CA ILE A 103 24.54 -16.77 -21.17
C ILE A 103 25.23 -17.48 -22.33
N ARG A 104 25.62 -18.76 -22.15
CA ARG A 104 26.28 -19.55 -23.20
C ARG A 104 25.34 -19.85 -24.36
N GLU A 105 24.12 -20.31 -24.08
CA GLU A 105 23.15 -20.69 -25.12
C GLU A 105 22.78 -19.51 -26.03
N ARG A 106 22.72 -18.30 -25.47
CA ARG A 106 22.34 -17.08 -26.19
C ARG A 106 23.53 -16.28 -26.71
N ASN A 107 24.76 -16.71 -26.42
CA ASN A 107 26.01 -16.00 -26.73
C ASN A 107 25.99 -14.54 -26.22
N ILE A 108 25.58 -14.34 -24.97
CA ILE A 108 25.52 -13.01 -24.35
C ILE A 108 26.96 -12.55 -24.04
N SER A 109 27.36 -11.39 -24.57
CA SER A 109 28.71 -10.84 -24.41
C SER A 109 28.82 -9.83 -23.27
N SER A 110 27.70 -9.25 -22.81
CA SER A 110 27.69 -8.32 -21.67
C SER A 110 26.41 -8.43 -20.83
N ILE A 111 26.58 -8.40 -19.50
CA ILE A 111 25.48 -8.57 -18.55
C ILE A 111 25.63 -7.67 -17.33
N ALA A 112 24.52 -7.07 -16.88
CA ALA A 112 24.44 -6.40 -15.59
C ALA A 112 23.61 -7.20 -14.58
N ILE A 113 24.15 -7.35 -13.35
CA ILE A 113 23.60 -8.20 -12.30
C ILE A 113 23.38 -7.36 -11.02
N PRO A 114 22.15 -7.30 -10.49
CA PRO A 114 21.88 -6.65 -9.21
C PRO A 114 22.33 -7.52 -8.03
N PRO A 115 22.37 -6.99 -6.79
CA PRO A 115 22.79 -7.76 -5.63
C PRO A 115 21.72 -8.81 -5.25
N LEU A 116 21.86 -10.01 -5.80
CA LEU A 116 20.84 -11.07 -5.79
C LEU A 116 20.46 -11.50 -4.36
N GLY A 117 19.16 -11.46 -4.05
CA GLY A 117 18.62 -11.99 -2.79
C GLY A 117 19.08 -11.30 -1.49
N THR A 118 19.87 -10.22 -1.56
CA THR A 118 20.43 -9.57 -0.37
C THR A 118 19.48 -8.60 0.32
N ASN A 119 18.83 -7.72 -0.45
CA ASN A 119 17.95 -6.66 0.06
C ASN A 119 16.65 -7.22 0.67
N LEU A 120 15.56 -7.22 -0.09
CA LEU A 120 14.28 -7.80 0.36
C LEU A 120 14.38 -9.31 0.61
N GLY A 121 15.42 -9.97 0.11
CA GLY A 121 15.68 -11.40 0.32
C GLY A 121 16.41 -11.72 1.62
N GLY A 122 17.14 -10.78 2.21
CA GLY A 122 17.79 -10.93 3.51
C GLY A 122 19.06 -11.78 3.54
N LEU A 123 19.67 -12.09 2.39
CA LEU A 123 20.99 -12.72 2.33
C LEU A 123 22.11 -11.71 2.59
N THR A 124 23.24 -12.17 3.14
CA THR A 124 24.42 -11.32 3.29
C THR A 124 25.15 -11.18 1.96
N TRP A 125 25.53 -9.97 1.59
CA TRP A 125 26.26 -9.74 0.34
C TRP A 125 27.58 -10.52 0.28
N THR A 126 28.28 -10.63 1.40
CA THR A 126 29.52 -11.40 1.53
C THR A 126 29.35 -12.89 1.23
N ASP A 127 28.13 -13.40 1.35
CA ASP A 127 27.81 -14.79 0.98
C ASP A 127 27.46 -14.89 -0.51
N VAL A 128 26.85 -13.85 -1.09
CA VAL A 128 26.32 -13.88 -2.47
C VAL A 128 27.39 -13.57 -3.52
N TYR A 129 28.21 -12.53 -3.32
CA TYR A 129 29.15 -12.08 -4.37
C TYR A 129 30.16 -13.16 -4.80
N PRO A 130 30.75 -14.00 -3.91
CA PRO A 130 31.74 -14.99 -4.34
C PRO A 130 31.12 -16.06 -5.25
N ARG A 131 29.80 -16.29 -5.11
CA ARG A 131 29.06 -17.24 -5.94
C ARG A 131 28.83 -16.70 -7.34
N ILE A 132 28.58 -15.39 -7.47
CA ILE A 132 28.47 -14.72 -8.77
C ILE A 132 29.81 -14.85 -9.51
N GLU A 133 30.93 -14.56 -8.84
CA GLU A 133 32.27 -14.70 -9.42
C GLU A 133 32.54 -16.15 -9.85
N THR A 134 32.30 -17.11 -8.95
CA THR A 134 32.54 -18.53 -9.22
C THR A 134 31.73 -19.05 -10.40
N ALA A 135 30.47 -18.63 -10.53
CA ALA A 135 29.58 -19.13 -11.58
C ALA A 135 29.90 -18.57 -12.97
N LEU A 136 30.51 -17.38 -13.05
CA LEU A 136 30.73 -16.66 -14.30
C LEU A 136 32.21 -16.58 -14.71
N GLN A 137 33.15 -17.03 -13.87
CA GLN A 137 34.58 -16.97 -14.16
C GLN A 137 35.00 -17.77 -15.41
N ASP A 138 34.32 -18.89 -15.70
CA ASP A 138 34.64 -19.80 -16.81
C ASP A 138 33.90 -19.45 -18.12
N ILE A 139 33.44 -18.20 -18.26
CA ILE A 139 32.82 -17.71 -19.49
C ILE A 139 33.77 -16.68 -20.12
N ASP A 140 34.48 -17.13 -21.15
CA ASP A 140 35.40 -16.30 -21.92
C ASP A 140 34.67 -15.12 -22.58
N ASP A 141 35.36 -13.99 -22.71
CA ASP A 141 34.88 -12.76 -23.36
C ASP A 141 33.59 -12.13 -22.78
N LEU A 142 33.16 -12.53 -21.59
CA LEU A 142 32.00 -11.94 -20.90
C LEU A 142 32.39 -10.68 -20.09
N LYS A 143 31.71 -9.56 -20.40
CA LYS A 143 31.71 -8.36 -19.56
C LYS A 143 30.58 -8.47 -18.51
N VAL A 144 30.94 -8.57 -17.24
CA VAL A 144 29.97 -8.63 -16.14
C VAL A 144 30.04 -7.34 -15.32
N ILE A 145 28.92 -6.66 -15.17
CA ILE A 145 28.77 -5.51 -14.26
C ILE A 145 27.91 -5.96 -13.07
N VAL A 146 28.48 -5.94 -11.87
CA VAL A 146 27.79 -6.31 -10.64
C VAL A 146 27.49 -5.08 -9.81
N PHE A 147 26.21 -4.84 -9.55
CA PHE A 147 25.76 -3.71 -8.73
C PHE A 147 25.82 -4.05 -7.25
N LEU A 148 26.39 -3.12 -6.46
CA LEU A 148 26.57 -3.30 -5.03
C LEU A 148 25.26 -3.02 -4.25
N PRO A 149 25.01 -3.71 -3.12
CA PRO A 149 23.89 -3.40 -2.23
C PRO A 149 23.94 -1.96 -1.73
N GLY A 150 22.78 -1.31 -1.62
CA GLY A 150 22.69 0.06 -1.11
C GLY A 150 23.04 1.16 -2.11
N SER A 151 23.36 0.81 -3.36
CA SER A 151 23.53 1.79 -4.44
C SER A 151 22.16 2.29 -4.94
N ALA A 152 21.81 3.51 -4.55
CA ALA A 152 20.76 4.28 -5.20
C ALA A 152 21.35 5.00 -6.44
N PRO A 153 20.53 5.39 -7.42
CA PRO A 153 20.96 6.32 -8.48
C PRO A 153 21.51 7.59 -7.85
N ALA A 154 22.50 8.22 -8.51
CA ALA A 154 23.11 9.48 -8.10
C ALA A 154 22.10 10.64 -7.93
N ASP A 155 20.87 10.47 -8.41
CA ASP A 155 19.75 11.37 -8.17
C ASP A 155 19.04 11.09 -6.83
N GLY A 156 19.69 11.48 -5.74
CA GLY A 156 19.07 12.15 -4.58
C GLY A 156 17.90 11.48 -3.81
N ARG A 157 17.48 10.24 -4.09
CA ARG A 157 16.41 9.57 -3.34
C ARG A 157 16.98 8.43 -2.50
N PRO A 158 17.15 8.60 -1.17
CA PRO A 158 17.64 7.53 -0.32
C PRO A 158 16.61 6.40 -0.23
N ASN A 159 16.95 5.26 -0.80
CA ASN A 159 16.29 3.98 -0.56
C ASN A 159 16.84 3.42 0.77
N ARG A 160 16.36 3.97 1.90
CA ARG A 160 16.54 3.29 3.18
C ARG A 160 15.57 2.11 3.20
N SER A 161 16.08 0.95 2.84
CA SER A 161 15.50 -0.34 3.21
C SER A 161 15.49 -0.43 4.73
N THR A 162 14.47 0.14 5.37
CA THR A 162 14.13 -0.21 6.75
C THR A 162 13.56 -1.62 6.76
N ASP A 163 13.82 -2.37 7.82
CA ASP A 163 13.23 -3.70 8.04
C ASP A 163 11.74 -3.72 7.68
N VAL A 164 11.24 -4.83 7.11
CA VAL A 164 9.81 -4.99 6.87
C VAL A 164 9.07 -4.73 8.18
N PRO A 165 8.24 -3.67 8.27
CA PRO A 165 7.59 -3.33 9.51
C PRO A 165 6.71 -4.51 9.94
N LYS A 166 6.84 -4.93 11.20
CA LYS A 166 5.97 -5.96 11.74
C LYS A 166 4.52 -5.48 11.64
N MET A 167 3.64 -6.34 11.15
CA MET A 167 2.21 -6.05 11.13
C MET A 167 1.72 -5.85 12.56
N THR A 168 1.08 -4.71 12.82
CA THR A 168 0.49 -4.34 14.11
C THR A 168 -0.94 -3.82 13.88
N ALA A 169 -1.71 -3.63 14.96
CA ALA A 169 -3.12 -3.24 14.86
C ALA A 169 -3.34 -1.96 14.03
N ALA A 170 -2.52 -0.92 14.21
CA ALA A 170 -2.69 0.35 13.49
C ALA A 170 -2.44 0.23 11.97
N PRO A 171 -1.31 -0.33 11.48
CA PRO A 171 -1.12 -0.65 10.06
C PRO A 171 -2.17 -1.60 9.48
N ALA A 172 -2.57 -2.66 10.20
CA ALA A 172 -3.57 -3.61 9.71
C ALA A 172 -4.94 -2.92 9.53
N THR A 173 -5.35 -2.13 10.52
CA THR A 173 -6.57 -1.31 10.47
C THR A 173 -6.51 -0.34 9.31
N LEU A 174 -5.41 0.39 9.15
CA LEU A 174 -5.24 1.39 8.09
C LEU A 174 -5.35 0.74 6.70
N VAL A 175 -4.65 -0.37 6.47
CA VAL A 175 -4.68 -1.08 5.18
C VAL A 175 -6.08 -1.63 4.89
N SER A 176 -6.74 -2.25 5.87
CA SER A 176 -8.09 -2.79 5.70
C SER A 176 -9.12 -1.69 5.44
N LEU A 177 -9.01 -0.56 6.15
CA LEU A 177 -9.85 0.62 5.97
C LEU A 177 -9.69 1.21 4.56
N MET A 178 -8.45 1.42 4.11
CA MET A 178 -8.16 1.87 2.75
C MET A 178 -8.76 0.92 1.72
N HIS A 179 -8.57 -0.39 1.87
CA HIS A 179 -9.07 -1.36 0.91
C HIS A 179 -10.60 -1.34 0.79
N ARG A 180 -11.29 -1.31 1.94
CA ARG A 180 -12.76 -1.23 1.99
C ARG A 180 -13.27 0.05 1.33
N TYR A 181 -12.62 1.18 1.62
CA TYR A 181 -12.95 2.46 1.01
C TYR A 181 -12.77 2.42 -0.52
N LEU A 182 -11.59 2.02 -1.00
CA LEU A 182 -11.27 1.93 -2.43
C LEU A 182 -12.22 0.99 -3.19
N ASN A 183 -12.57 -0.16 -2.60
CA ASN A 183 -13.55 -1.07 -3.20
C ASN A 183 -14.96 -0.46 -3.28
N GLY A 184 -15.33 0.43 -2.35
CA GLY A 184 -16.61 1.11 -2.35
C GLY A 184 -16.70 2.20 -3.41
N VAL A 185 -15.62 2.98 -3.60
CA VAL A 185 -15.58 4.11 -4.55
C VAL A 185 -15.08 3.76 -5.95
N LEU A 186 -14.48 2.58 -6.13
CA LEU A 186 -13.87 2.11 -7.39
C LEU A 186 -12.73 3.01 -7.90
N ASP A 187 -12.02 3.68 -6.99
CA ASP A 187 -10.87 4.55 -7.27
C ASP A 187 -9.55 3.81 -6.95
N PRO A 188 -8.43 4.07 -7.64
CA PRO A 188 -7.18 3.34 -7.41
C PRO A 188 -6.36 3.89 -6.24
N PHE A 189 -6.69 5.07 -5.71
CA PHE A 189 -5.97 5.73 -4.63
C PHE A 189 -6.92 6.38 -3.62
N VAL A 190 -6.40 6.69 -2.44
CA VAL A 190 -7.07 7.53 -1.43
C VAL A 190 -6.20 8.76 -1.18
N THR A 191 -6.80 9.93 -0.98
CA THR A 191 -6.03 11.12 -0.61
C THR A 191 -5.66 11.12 0.87
N LEU A 192 -4.60 11.83 1.24
CA LEU A 192 -4.17 11.97 2.62
C LEU A 192 -5.27 12.63 3.47
N LEU A 193 -6.03 13.58 2.90
CA LEU A 193 -7.18 14.19 3.56
C LEU A 193 -8.23 13.15 3.92
N GLU A 194 -8.66 12.34 2.94
CA GLU A 194 -9.67 11.30 3.13
C GLU A 194 -9.20 10.28 4.17
N LEU A 195 -7.94 9.84 4.08
CA LEU A 195 -7.36 8.92 5.05
C LEU A 195 -7.39 9.49 6.47
N HIS A 196 -7.10 10.77 6.67
CA HIS A 196 -7.24 11.40 7.98
C HIS A 196 -8.67 11.35 8.52
N LYS A 197 -9.68 11.51 7.66
CA LYS A 197 -11.10 11.48 8.09
C LYS A 197 -11.57 10.08 8.40
N LEU A 198 -11.15 9.11 7.59
CA LEU A 198 -11.40 7.71 7.85
C LEU A 198 -10.77 7.29 9.19
N MET A 199 -9.50 7.61 9.43
CA MET A 199 -8.80 7.30 10.69
C MET A 199 -9.43 8.01 11.91
N TYR A 200 -9.96 9.23 11.72
CA TYR A 200 -10.72 9.94 12.77
C TYR A 200 -11.94 9.14 13.21
N PHE A 201 -12.77 8.72 12.26
CA PHE A 201 -13.96 7.92 12.57
C PHE A 201 -13.61 6.51 13.07
N THR A 202 -12.52 5.90 12.61
CA THR A 202 -12.06 4.61 13.15
C THR A 202 -11.65 4.71 14.62
N GLN A 203 -10.99 5.79 15.03
CA GLN A 203 -10.68 6.00 16.44
C GLN A 203 -11.95 6.23 17.27
N LEU A 204 -12.89 7.01 16.75
CA LEU A 204 -14.18 7.25 17.42
C LEU A 204 -15.06 5.99 17.50
N ALA A 205 -14.91 5.06 16.56
CA ALA A 205 -15.54 3.75 16.63
C ALA A 205 -14.96 2.86 17.76
N GLY A 206 -13.88 3.29 18.42
CA GLY A 206 -13.26 2.62 19.56
C GLY A 206 -11.93 1.92 19.24
N GLU A 207 -11.35 2.12 18.05
CA GLU A 207 -10.06 1.52 17.73
C GLU A 207 -8.92 2.26 18.47
N PRO A 208 -8.02 1.55 19.17
CA PRO A 208 -7.01 2.15 20.05
C PRO A 208 -5.80 2.74 19.28
N LEU A 209 -6.07 3.67 18.36
CA LEU A 209 -5.07 4.27 17.46
C LEU A 209 -4.17 5.31 18.15
N ARG A 210 -4.58 5.85 19.31
CA ARG A 210 -3.84 6.88 20.09
C ARG A 210 -3.43 8.10 19.26
N LEU A 211 -4.23 8.46 18.26
CA LEU A 211 -4.06 9.64 17.44
C LEU A 211 -4.66 10.85 18.16
N ASP A 212 -3.84 11.88 18.34
CA ASP A 212 -4.29 13.16 18.89
C ASP A 212 -4.85 14.01 17.75
N PHE A 213 -6.18 14.03 17.61
CA PHE A 213 -6.85 14.85 16.60
C PHE A 213 -7.06 16.25 17.11
N GLN A 214 -6.78 17.23 16.26
CA GLN A 214 -6.93 18.65 16.55
C GLN A 214 -7.72 19.35 15.44
N LYS A 215 -8.22 20.54 15.76
CA LYS A 215 -8.94 21.41 14.83
C LYS A 215 -8.02 21.89 13.69
N GLY A 216 -8.14 21.28 12.50
CA GLY A 216 -7.33 21.63 11.32
C GLY A 216 -8.08 22.44 10.24
N PRO A 217 -7.39 22.94 9.19
CA PRO A 217 -8.01 23.72 8.11
C PRO A 217 -9.11 22.94 7.37
N TYR A 218 -8.88 21.65 7.15
CA TYR A 218 -9.79 20.73 6.47
C TYR A 218 -10.60 19.90 7.48
N GLY A 219 -10.88 20.41 8.69
CA GLY A 219 -11.52 19.62 9.75
C GLY A 219 -10.51 18.88 10.64
N PRO A 220 -10.94 17.84 11.38
CA PRO A 220 -10.08 17.12 12.33
C PRO A 220 -8.81 16.55 11.68
N TYR A 221 -7.65 16.80 12.27
CA TYR A 221 -6.35 16.40 11.72
C TYR A 221 -5.44 15.90 12.83
N ALA A 222 -4.70 14.82 12.58
CA ALA A 222 -3.77 14.23 13.53
C ALA A 222 -2.36 14.20 12.92
N GLU A 223 -1.52 15.13 13.36
CA GLU A 223 -0.12 15.21 12.95
C GLU A 223 0.62 13.88 13.18
N ARG A 224 0.28 13.16 14.25
CA ARG A 224 0.91 11.87 14.58
C ARG A 224 0.63 10.75 13.58
N LEU A 225 -0.34 10.90 12.68
CA LEU A 225 -0.60 9.90 11.64
C LEU A 225 0.65 9.67 10.76
N ARG A 226 1.52 10.68 10.61
CA ARG A 226 2.82 10.56 9.93
C ARG A 226 3.68 9.42 10.50
N HIS A 227 3.61 9.17 11.81
CA HIS A 227 4.40 8.12 12.46
C HIS A 227 3.87 6.71 12.17
N VAL A 228 2.60 6.60 11.75
CA VAL A 228 2.03 5.34 11.24
C VAL A 228 2.37 5.17 9.77
N LEU A 229 2.31 6.24 8.97
CA LEU A 229 2.52 6.20 7.51
C LEU A 229 3.99 6.01 7.11
N ARG A 230 4.95 6.72 7.75
CA ARG A 230 6.37 6.65 7.39
C ARG A 230 6.97 5.24 7.46
N PRO A 231 6.75 4.45 8.53
CA PRO A 231 7.34 3.12 8.61
C PRO A 231 6.76 2.11 7.61
N ILE A 232 5.53 2.32 7.16
CA ILE A 232 4.82 1.41 6.26
C ILE A 232 4.87 1.82 4.78
N GLU A 233 5.38 3.02 4.50
CA GLU A 233 5.61 3.54 3.15
C GLU A 233 6.59 2.66 2.38
N GLY A 234 6.21 2.29 1.16
CA GLY A 234 6.93 1.36 0.31
C GLY A 234 6.84 -0.09 0.77
N HIS A 235 6.11 -0.42 1.86
CA HIS A 235 5.89 -1.78 2.37
C HIS A 235 4.43 -2.21 2.31
N LEU A 236 3.51 -1.37 2.81
CA LEU A 236 2.07 -1.60 2.83
C LEU A 236 1.31 -0.55 2.02
N ILE A 237 1.82 0.67 1.97
CA ILE A 237 1.28 1.77 1.18
C ILE A 237 2.38 2.38 0.30
N SER A 238 2.02 3.16 -0.70
CA SER A 238 2.94 3.98 -1.48
C SER A 238 2.36 5.38 -1.75
N GLY A 239 3.25 6.36 -1.90
CA GLY A 239 2.89 7.75 -2.25
C GLY A 239 3.05 8.74 -1.10
N TYR A 240 3.40 8.28 0.11
CA TYR A 240 3.55 9.17 1.27
C TYR A 240 4.87 9.95 1.29
N LYS A 241 5.95 9.39 0.76
CA LYS A 241 7.34 9.86 1.00
C LYS A 241 7.67 11.29 0.54
N ASP A 242 7.04 11.77 -0.54
CA ASP A 242 7.42 13.03 -1.21
C ASP A 242 6.47 14.19 -0.85
N GLY A 243 6.98 15.38 -0.47
CA GLY A 243 6.18 16.62 -0.44
C GLY A 243 5.35 16.96 0.82
N GLY A 244 5.73 16.47 2.00
CA GLY A 244 5.09 16.87 3.27
C GLY A 244 3.64 16.38 3.45
N ASP A 245 2.85 16.96 4.35
CA ASP A 245 1.48 16.50 4.61
C ASP A 245 0.44 17.24 3.76
N ALA A 246 0.69 17.34 2.45
CA ALA A 246 -0.26 17.93 1.52
C ALA A 246 -1.58 17.13 1.50
N PRO A 247 -2.75 17.77 1.67
CA PRO A 247 -4.03 17.07 1.83
C PRO A 247 -4.44 16.26 0.59
N GLY A 248 -4.14 16.75 -0.61
CA GLY A 248 -4.47 16.07 -1.88
C GLY A 248 -3.48 14.97 -2.28
N LYS A 249 -2.49 14.66 -1.44
CA LYS A 249 -1.51 13.61 -1.72
C LYS A 249 -2.19 12.25 -1.86
N GLN A 250 -1.93 11.56 -2.96
CA GLN A 250 -2.52 10.26 -3.25
C GLN A 250 -1.69 9.13 -2.63
N LEU A 251 -2.40 8.16 -2.05
CA LEU A 251 -1.84 6.98 -1.41
C LEU A 251 -2.48 5.73 -2.01
N GLU A 252 -1.65 4.76 -2.33
CA GLU A 252 -2.07 3.48 -2.90
C GLU A 252 -1.69 2.34 -1.97
N LEU A 253 -2.42 1.23 -2.06
CA LEU A 253 -2.06 -0.01 -1.38
C LEU A 253 -1.03 -0.79 -2.20
N VAL A 254 0.05 -1.21 -1.54
CA VAL A 254 1.03 -2.10 -2.17
C VAL A 254 0.39 -3.49 -2.35
N PRO A 255 0.57 -4.16 -3.50
CA PRO A 255 0.06 -5.52 -3.71
C PRO A 255 0.52 -6.48 -2.60
N GLY A 256 -0.40 -7.23 -2.01
CA GLY A 256 -0.11 -8.14 -0.90
C GLY A 256 -0.38 -7.57 0.50
N ALA A 257 -0.55 -6.25 0.63
CA ALA A 257 -0.75 -5.60 1.92
C ALA A 257 -2.07 -6.02 2.58
N ILE A 258 -3.12 -6.21 1.78
CA ILE A 258 -4.46 -6.57 2.26
C ILE A 258 -4.46 -7.96 2.87
N GLU A 259 -3.82 -8.90 2.22
CA GLU A 259 -3.70 -10.27 2.72
C GLU A 259 -2.88 -10.31 4.01
N ASP A 260 -1.82 -9.50 4.12
CA ASP A 260 -1.04 -9.37 5.36
C ASP A 260 -1.91 -8.80 6.50
N ALA A 261 -2.72 -7.78 6.20
CA ALA A 261 -3.65 -7.19 7.16
C ALA A 261 -4.75 -8.20 7.57
N ASN A 262 -5.29 -8.97 6.63
CA ASN A 262 -6.34 -9.95 6.91
C ASN A 262 -5.85 -11.10 7.82
N VAL A 263 -4.62 -11.59 7.63
CA VAL A 263 -4.03 -12.60 8.52
C VAL A 263 -3.99 -12.09 9.97
N PHE A 264 -3.64 -10.82 10.17
CA PHE A 264 -3.65 -10.19 11.49
C PHE A 264 -5.08 -9.98 12.03
N LEU A 265 -5.98 -9.46 11.19
CA LEU A 265 -7.35 -9.10 11.59
C LEU A 265 -8.28 -10.30 11.82
N ASN A 266 -7.95 -11.49 11.30
CA ASN A 266 -8.68 -12.72 11.60
C ASN A 266 -8.75 -13.03 13.10
N GLN A 267 -7.78 -12.55 13.89
CA GLN A 267 -7.75 -12.69 15.35
C GLN A 267 -8.39 -11.49 16.08
N HIS A 268 -8.89 -10.48 15.35
CA HIS A 268 -9.38 -9.21 15.89
C HIS A 268 -10.76 -8.84 15.32
N PRO A 269 -11.82 -9.62 15.64
CA PRO A 269 -13.16 -9.40 15.11
C PRO A 269 -13.76 -8.04 15.50
N GLU A 270 -13.41 -7.49 16.67
CA GLU A 270 -13.86 -6.16 17.09
C GLU A 270 -13.38 -5.06 16.14
N THR A 271 -12.12 -5.10 15.71
CA THR A 271 -11.58 -4.14 14.74
C THR A 271 -12.36 -4.21 13.43
N MET A 272 -12.73 -5.41 12.97
CA MET A 272 -13.55 -5.57 11.76
C MET A 272 -14.94 -4.94 11.92
N GLN A 273 -15.59 -5.11 13.08
CA GLN A 273 -16.87 -4.47 13.37
C GLN A 273 -16.76 -2.93 13.38
N ARG A 274 -15.67 -2.39 13.93
CA ARG A 274 -15.39 -0.94 13.93
C ARG A 274 -15.19 -0.41 12.51
N LEU A 275 -14.46 -1.15 11.66
CA LEU A 275 -14.28 -0.81 10.24
C LEU A 275 -15.60 -0.88 9.46
N ASP A 276 -16.46 -1.86 9.73
CA ASP A 276 -17.80 -1.95 9.15
C ASP A 276 -18.66 -0.74 9.54
N ARG A 277 -18.59 -0.32 10.82
CA ARG A 277 -19.31 0.85 11.32
C ARG A 277 -18.87 2.14 10.60
N VAL A 278 -17.57 2.32 10.38
CA VAL A 278 -17.04 3.46 9.61
C VAL A 278 -17.50 3.39 8.16
N SER A 279 -17.44 2.22 7.52
CA SER A 279 -17.86 2.04 6.12
C SER A 279 -19.33 2.44 5.92
N LYS A 280 -20.22 2.00 6.83
CA LYS A 280 -21.65 2.36 6.82
C LYS A 280 -21.91 3.85 7.09
N LEU A 281 -21.03 4.52 7.82
CA LEU A 281 -21.15 5.95 8.08
C LEU A 281 -20.87 6.76 6.81
N VAL A 282 -19.76 6.44 6.14
CA VAL A 282 -19.25 7.25 5.02
C VAL A 282 -19.95 6.97 3.69
N GLU A 283 -20.83 5.97 3.63
CA GLU A 283 -21.64 5.65 2.45
C GLU A 283 -22.46 6.85 1.95
N GLY A 284 -22.21 7.32 0.73
CA GLY A 284 -22.76 8.54 0.14
C GLY A 284 -21.99 9.84 0.47
N PHE A 285 -20.88 9.75 1.21
CA PHE A 285 -19.98 10.86 1.58
C PHE A 285 -18.51 10.59 1.21
N GLU A 286 -18.25 9.63 0.32
CA GLU A 286 -16.92 9.09 0.00
C GLU A 286 -16.05 10.00 -0.89
N SER A 287 -16.40 11.27 -1.04
CA SER A 287 -15.50 12.23 -1.69
C SER A 287 -14.67 12.96 -0.63
N SER A 288 -13.52 13.50 -1.02
CA SER A 288 -12.75 14.44 -0.19
C SER A 288 -13.63 15.54 0.42
N PHE A 289 -14.58 16.09 -0.35
CA PHE A 289 -15.55 17.08 0.11
C PHE A 289 -16.53 16.49 1.15
N GLY A 290 -17.10 15.32 0.86
CA GLY A 290 -18.06 14.63 1.73
C GLY A 290 -17.46 14.20 3.06
N LEU A 291 -16.27 13.61 3.05
CA LEU A 291 -15.54 13.23 4.26
C LEU A 291 -15.09 14.46 5.06
N GLU A 292 -14.65 15.54 4.40
CA GLU A 292 -14.35 16.81 5.06
C GLU A 292 -15.59 17.35 5.79
N LEU A 293 -16.73 17.37 5.12
CA LEU A 293 -18.01 17.80 5.66
C LEU A 293 -18.42 16.96 6.87
N LEU A 294 -18.47 15.65 6.71
CA LEU A 294 -18.94 14.72 7.75
C LEU A 294 -18.10 14.83 9.02
N ALA A 295 -16.77 14.85 8.88
CA ALA A 295 -15.86 15.00 10.02
C ALA A 295 -15.93 16.40 10.67
N THR A 296 -16.16 17.46 9.87
CA THR A 296 -16.33 18.82 10.41
C THR A 296 -17.61 18.93 11.21
N VAL A 297 -18.73 18.44 10.67
CA VAL A 297 -20.04 18.45 11.35
C VAL A 297 -19.96 17.64 12.63
N HIS A 298 -19.39 16.44 12.58
CA HIS A 298 -19.19 15.62 13.78
C HIS A 298 -18.39 16.37 14.85
N TRP A 299 -17.22 16.92 14.50
CA TRP A 299 -16.37 17.64 15.46
C TRP A 299 -17.10 18.80 16.14
N VAL A 300 -17.74 19.69 15.36
CA VAL A 300 -18.49 20.82 15.94
C VAL A 300 -19.63 20.33 16.83
N SER A 301 -20.31 19.28 16.41
CA SER A 301 -21.40 18.66 17.17
C SER A 301 -20.94 18.05 18.49
N SER A 302 -19.72 17.52 18.55
CA SER A 302 -19.12 17.00 19.78
C SER A 302 -18.68 18.11 20.74
N GLU A 303 -18.19 19.24 20.21
CA GLU A 303 -17.81 20.41 21.02
C GLU A 303 -19.04 21.14 21.60
N TYR A 304 -20.14 21.15 20.85
CA TYR A 304 -21.38 21.83 21.23
C TYR A 304 -22.57 20.85 21.24
N PRO A 305 -22.63 19.89 22.19
CA PRO A 305 -23.63 18.81 22.19
C PRO A 305 -25.07 19.31 22.39
N SER A 306 -25.24 20.49 22.99
CA SER A 306 -26.55 21.11 23.25
C SER A 306 -26.96 22.16 22.22
N ALA A 307 -26.11 22.45 21.23
CA ALA A 307 -26.41 23.46 20.23
C ALA A 307 -27.53 23.04 19.28
N ALA A 308 -28.42 23.97 18.96
CA ALA A 308 -29.45 23.77 17.94
C ALA A 308 -28.82 23.61 16.55
N GLU A 309 -29.55 23.06 15.58
CA GLU A 309 -29.01 22.84 14.22
C GLU A 309 -28.49 24.13 13.57
N ASP A 310 -29.21 25.24 13.74
CA ASP A 310 -28.81 26.54 13.18
C ASP A 310 -27.56 27.10 13.88
N GLU A 311 -27.36 26.81 15.18
CA GLU A 311 -26.15 27.16 15.90
C GLU A 311 -24.95 26.31 15.42
N ILE A 312 -25.17 25.02 15.10
CA ILE A 312 -24.13 24.15 14.52
C ILE A 312 -23.65 24.72 13.17
N VAL A 313 -24.56 25.18 12.32
CA VAL A 313 -24.21 25.86 11.05
C VAL A 313 -23.33 27.08 11.34
N HIS A 314 -23.72 27.91 12.31
CA HIS A 314 -22.94 29.08 12.70
C HIS A 314 -21.53 28.73 13.19
N HIS A 315 -21.40 27.73 14.07
CA HIS A 315 -20.12 27.27 14.58
C HIS A 315 -19.22 26.68 13.47
N ILE A 316 -19.79 25.98 12.48
CA ILE A 316 -19.05 25.49 11.31
C ILE A 316 -18.51 26.65 10.47
N TYR A 317 -19.33 27.66 10.18
CA TYR A 317 -18.87 28.84 9.43
C TYR A 317 -17.88 29.71 10.23
N GLY A 318 -17.93 29.66 11.56
CA GLY A 318 -16.93 30.23 12.46
C GLY A 318 -15.61 29.46 12.54
N TRP A 319 -15.52 28.26 11.95
CA TRP A 319 -14.29 27.46 11.98
C TRP A 319 -13.17 28.11 11.17
N ASN A 320 -13.45 28.46 9.91
CA ASN A 320 -12.58 29.23 9.00
C ASN A 320 -13.38 29.63 7.73
N PRO A 321 -12.88 30.56 6.89
CA PRO A 321 -13.59 30.99 5.68
C PRO A 321 -13.92 29.85 4.70
N ARG A 322 -13.05 28.82 4.60
CA ARG A 322 -13.25 27.68 3.71
C ARG A 322 -14.51 26.88 4.05
N LYS A 323 -14.91 26.79 5.32
CA LYS A 323 -16.12 26.03 5.72
C LYS A 323 -17.42 26.59 5.14
N ARG A 324 -17.41 27.83 4.63
CA ARG A 324 -18.54 28.40 3.87
C ARG A 324 -18.77 27.74 2.51
N GLN A 325 -17.87 26.88 2.06
CA GLN A 325 -18.10 26.02 0.89
C GLN A 325 -19.23 25.01 1.11
N PHE A 326 -19.56 24.69 2.37
CA PHE A 326 -20.64 23.78 2.71
C PHE A 326 -21.95 24.54 2.78
N SER A 327 -22.92 24.18 1.93
CA SER A 327 -24.27 24.72 2.05
C SER A 327 -24.94 24.23 3.33
N GLU A 328 -25.86 25.01 3.90
CA GLU A 328 -26.59 24.58 5.09
C GLU A 328 -27.35 23.26 4.87
N ARG A 329 -27.87 23.05 3.66
CA ARG A 329 -28.51 21.78 3.28
C ARG A 329 -27.54 20.60 3.41
N GLN A 330 -26.31 20.75 2.93
CA GLN A 330 -25.28 19.71 3.06
C GLN A 330 -24.90 19.46 4.53
N ILE A 331 -24.79 20.52 5.34
CA ILE A 331 -24.53 20.42 6.78
C ILE A 331 -25.65 19.62 7.47
N ARG A 332 -26.92 19.94 7.21
CA ARG A 332 -28.07 19.22 7.76
C ARG A 332 -28.13 17.76 7.28
N LEU A 333 -27.76 17.47 6.03
CA LEU A 333 -27.66 16.09 5.54
C LEU A 333 -26.59 15.28 6.27
N ALA A 334 -25.40 15.86 6.48
CA ALA A 334 -24.34 15.23 7.26
C ALA A 334 -24.75 15.03 8.72
N LEU A 335 -25.49 15.99 9.28
CA LEU A 335 -26.01 15.90 10.63
C LEU A 335 -26.99 14.74 10.80
N ASN A 336 -27.98 14.64 9.91
CA ASN A 336 -28.94 13.53 9.88
C ASN A 336 -28.21 12.20 9.75
N ARG A 337 -27.22 12.11 8.84
CA ARG A 337 -26.41 10.89 8.69
C ARG A 337 -25.71 10.48 9.98
N LEU A 338 -25.12 11.44 10.71
CA LEU A 338 -24.42 11.17 11.96
C LEU A 338 -25.38 10.74 13.08
N THR A 339 -26.57 11.33 13.15
CA THR A 339 -27.64 10.91 14.09
C THR A 339 -28.18 9.52 13.74
N GLU A 340 -28.58 9.28 12.49
CA GLU A 340 -29.15 8.01 12.01
C GLU A 340 -28.22 6.81 12.20
N LYS A 341 -26.90 7.05 12.19
CA LYS A 341 -25.87 6.01 12.36
C LYS A 341 -25.33 5.94 13.80
N ASP A 342 -25.96 6.63 14.74
CA ASP A 342 -25.59 6.67 16.17
C ASP A 342 -24.14 7.12 16.41
N TRP A 343 -23.69 8.18 15.72
CA TRP A 343 -22.40 8.83 15.94
C TRP A 343 -22.50 10.11 16.79
N LEU A 344 -23.72 10.57 17.06
CA LEU A 344 -24.01 11.69 17.95
C LEU A 344 -24.87 11.21 19.10
N GLY A 345 -24.67 11.80 20.29
CA GLY A 345 -25.59 11.61 21.41
C GLY A 345 -26.97 12.24 21.15
N PRO A 346 -27.97 11.94 21.99
CA PRO A 346 -29.32 12.51 21.86
C PRO A 346 -29.28 14.04 21.93
N ARG A 347 -29.96 14.70 20.98
CA ARG A 347 -30.00 16.17 20.85
C ARG A 347 -31.29 16.77 21.41
N PRO A 348 -31.25 18.03 21.89
CA PRO A 348 -32.47 18.75 22.27
C PRO A 348 -33.41 18.88 21.05
N GLY A 349 -34.65 18.43 21.19
CA GLY A 349 -35.71 18.59 20.17
C GLY A 349 -35.93 17.41 19.22
N GLN A 350 -35.08 16.36 19.25
CA GLN A 350 -35.36 15.10 18.55
C GLN A 350 -36.11 14.15 19.50
N GLN A 351 -37.43 14.03 19.33
CA GLN A 351 -38.18 12.95 19.95
C GLN A 351 -37.73 11.63 19.32
N SER A 352 -37.15 10.72 20.11
CA SER A 352 -36.91 9.34 19.68
C SER A 352 -38.24 8.74 19.20
N PRO A 353 -38.29 8.02 18.06
CA PRO A 353 -39.45 7.19 17.78
C PRO A 353 -39.49 6.13 18.89
N GLY A 354 -40.48 6.25 19.77
CA GLY A 354 -40.71 5.28 20.84
C GLY A 354 -40.84 3.87 20.25
N PRO A 355 -40.51 2.82 21.02
CA PRO A 355 -40.60 1.45 20.54
C PRO A 355 -42.01 1.20 20.01
N ALA A 356 -42.11 0.77 18.75
CA ALA A 356 -43.37 0.41 18.13
C ALA A 356 -44.11 -0.55 19.06
N ALA A 357 -45.29 -0.14 19.52
CA ALA A 357 -46.14 -0.96 20.36
C ALA A 357 -46.37 -2.30 19.67
N SER A 358 -45.88 -3.38 20.30
CA SER A 358 -46.20 -4.74 19.90
C SER A 358 -47.72 -4.89 19.95
N THR A 359 -48.36 -4.96 18.79
CA THR A 359 -49.76 -5.34 18.67
C THR A 359 -49.91 -6.73 19.25
N GLY A 360 -50.53 -6.82 20.43
CA GLY A 360 -50.81 -8.07 21.11
C GLY A 360 -51.71 -8.96 20.24
N THR A 361 -51.21 -10.14 19.91
CA THR A 361 -52.02 -11.27 19.47
C THR A 361 -52.88 -11.74 20.63
N ALA A 362 -54.20 -11.58 20.50
CA ALA A 362 -55.18 -12.16 21.39
C ALA A 362 -55.14 -13.70 21.33
N PRO A 363 -55.37 -14.43 22.43
CA PRO A 363 -55.42 -15.88 22.43
C PRO A 363 -56.78 -16.34 21.88
N PHE A 364 -56.76 -17.18 20.84
CA PHE A 364 -57.92 -17.96 20.42
C PHE A 364 -58.20 -19.04 21.47
N SER A 365 -59.36 -18.95 22.12
CA SER A 365 -59.93 -20.04 22.93
C SER A 365 -60.57 -21.06 22.01
N LEU A 366 -60.26 -22.34 22.26
CA LEU A 366 -60.91 -23.52 21.69
C LEU A 366 -62.37 -23.61 22.13
N ALA A 367 -63.22 -24.02 21.20
CA ALA A 367 -64.47 -24.74 21.43
C ALA A 367 -64.55 -25.91 20.44
#